data_AF-A0AAW4BIR9-F1
#
_entry.id   AF-A0AAW4BIR9-F1
#
_cell.length_a   1.000
_cell.length_b   1.000
_cell.length_c   1.000
_cell.angle_alpha   90.00
_cell.angle_beta   90.00
_cell.angle_gamma   90.00
#
_symmetry.space_group_name_H-M   'P 1'
#
loop_
_entity.id
_entity.type
_entity.pdbx_description
1 polymer ?
#
loop_
_entity_poly.entity_id
_entity_poly.type
_entity_poly.pdbx_seq_one_letter_code
_entity_poly.pdbx_strand_id
1 'polypeptide(L)'
;RLPTISEMKVSYYDLWSVGRWSSVGSLATWAQNNSYTYLATLIIGVEATAVLAIARLIVMPINLVASGIYMSEKPRWAKLYKNDKNTLKNVSVKIILSMFLFITVYSILVLSNFNYIEMIFETKVRFDLLCCWLSVCMVQVFKFSNSNILNVAEEFKYLAVMGVIVSTLGVAASTILGTYYGAIGIIVGYLIGELLHFCCSQYKIISKRLFYAN
;
A
#
# COMPACT_ATOMS: atom_id res chain seq x y z
N ARG A 1 9.55 -25.60 -29.73
CA ARG A 1 9.37 -26.98 -29.20
C ARG A 1 8.24 -26.90 -28.19
N LEU A 2 7.17 -27.69 -28.32
CA LEU A 2 6.11 -27.71 -27.32
C LEU A 2 6.63 -28.40 -26.04
N PRO A 3 6.32 -27.87 -24.84
CA PRO A 3 6.78 -28.48 -23.59
C PRO A 3 6.16 -29.86 -23.41
N THR A 4 6.93 -30.80 -22.86
CA THR A 4 6.46 -32.14 -22.51
C THR A 4 5.53 -32.09 -21.29
N ILE A 5 4.67 -33.10 -21.13
CA ILE A 5 3.72 -33.19 -20.01
C ILE A 5 4.45 -33.16 -18.65
N SER A 6 5.66 -33.73 -18.57
CA SER A 6 6.53 -33.65 -17.39
C SER A 6 7.00 -32.21 -17.11
N GLU A 7 7.46 -31.49 -18.13
CA GLU A 7 7.86 -30.07 -18.02
C GLU A 7 6.67 -29.18 -17.61
N MET A 8 5.47 -29.45 -18.13
CA MET A 8 4.25 -28.76 -17.72
C MET A 8 3.90 -29.03 -16.25
N LYS A 9 4.03 -30.27 -15.78
CA LYS A 9 3.75 -30.62 -14.38
C LYS A 9 4.72 -29.95 -13.42
N VAL A 10 6.02 -29.98 -13.71
CA VAL A 10 7.04 -29.29 -12.88
C VAL A 10 6.76 -27.79 -12.84
N SER A 11 6.50 -27.18 -14.00
CA SER A 11 6.13 -25.76 -14.08
C SER A 11 4.87 -25.44 -13.29
N TYR A 12 3.85 -26.32 -13.30
CA TYR A 12 2.64 -26.15 -12.51
C TYR A 12 2.92 -26.18 -11.00
N TYR A 13 3.73 -27.13 -10.52
CA TYR A 13 4.09 -27.20 -9.10
C TYR A 13 4.86 -25.96 -8.63
N ASP A 14 5.80 -25.49 -9.44
CA ASP A 14 6.57 -24.28 -9.14
C ASP A 14 5.65 -23.05 -9.10
N LEU A 15 4.78 -22.90 -10.11
CA LEU A 15 3.77 -21.84 -10.17
C LEU A 15 2.80 -21.89 -8.99
N TRP A 16 2.34 -23.08 -8.59
CA TRP A 16 1.43 -23.24 -7.47
C TRP A 16 2.10 -22.86 -6.14
N SER A 17 3.36 -23.26 -5.95
CA SER A 17 4.10 -23.03 -4.72
C SER A 17 4.26 -21.53 -4.40
N VAL A 18 4.49 -20.72 -5.45
CA VAL A 18 4.62 -19.25 -5.39
C VAL A 18 3.25 -18.58 -5.43
N GLY A 19 2.40 -19.02 -6.35
CA GLY A 19 1.08 -18.47 -6.61
C GLY A 19 0.19 -18.48 -5.38
N ARG A 20 0.17 -19.57 -4.61
CA ARG A 20 -0.63 -19.65 -3.38
C ARG A 20 -0.31 -18.54 -2.37
N TRP A 21 0.97 -18.22 -2.18
CA TRP A 21 1.39 -17.18 -1.23
C TRP A 21 1.13 -15.80 -1.80
N SER A 22 1.38 -15.61 -3.10
CA SER A 22 1.05 -14.36 -3.78
C SER A 22 -0.46 -14.06 -3.69
N SER A 23 -1.32 -15.04 -3.96
CA SER A 23 -2.78 -14.90 -3.86
C SER A 23 -3.25 -14.55 -2.44
N VAL A 24 -2.73 -15.24 -1.42
CA VAL A 24 -3.06 -14.93 -0.02
C VAL A 24 -2.65 -13.49 0.34
N GLY A 25 -1.44 -13.08 -0.03
CA GLY A 25 -0.96 -11.72 0.20
C GLY A 25 -1.76 -10.66 -0.54
N SER A 26 -2.14 -10.94 -1.79
CA SER A 26 -3.01 -10.06 -2.59
C SER A 26 -4.40 -9.92 -1.98
N LEU A 27 -5.00 -11.02 -1.51
CA LEU A 27 -6.31 -10.98 -0.85
C LEU A 27 -6.25 -10.18 0.47
N ALA A 28 -5.22 -10.40 1.29
CA ALA A 28 -5.01 -9.66 2.52
C ALA A 28 -4.83 -8.14 2.26
N THR A 29 -4.06 -7.80 1.22
CA THR A 29 -3.86 -6.41 0.80
C THR A 29 -5.16 -5.77 0.30
N TRP A 30 -5.93 -6.50 -0.51
CA TRP A 30 -7.23 -6.03 -0.99
C TRP A 30 -8.20 -5.80 0.18
N ALA A 31 -8.27 -6.75 1.11
CA ALA A 31 -9.13 -6.64 2.29
C ALA A 31 -8.73 -5.42 3.14
N GLN A 32 -7.44 -5.23 3.42
CA GLN A 32 -6.94 -4.05 4.13
C GLN A 32 -7.35 -2.77 3.40
N ASN A 33 -6.98 -2.64 2.12
CA ASN A 33 -7.18 -1.42 1.33
C ASN A 33 -8.64 -0.99 1.15
N ASN A 34 -9.59 -1.91 1.37
CA ASN A 34 -11.03 -1.65 1.26
C ASN A 34 -11.79 -1.72 2.60
N SER A 35 -11.13 -2.16 3.69
CA SER A 35 -11.74 -2.42 5.01
C SER A 35 -12.54 -1.26 5.60
N TYR A 36 -11.91 -0.13 5.94
CA TYR A 36 -12.22 1.04 5.14
C TYR A 36 -13.69 1.45 4.98
N THR A 37 -14.11 1.36 3.72
CA THR A 37 -15.45 1.62 3.21
C THR A 37 -16.48 0.72 3.88
N TYR A 38 -16.18 -0.57 4.06
CA TYR A 38 -17.12 -1.52 4.66
C TYR A 38 -17.33 -1.21 6.14
N LEU A 39 -16.26 -0.92 6.88
CA LEU A 39 -16.34 -0.53 8.28
C LEU A 39 -17.08 0.80 8.44
N ALA A 40 -16.82 1.79 7.57
CA ALA A 40 -17.55 3.06 7.61
C ALA A 40 -19.05 2.84 7.47
N THR A 41 -19.45 2.01 6.51
CA THR A 41 -20.87 1.70 6.27
C THR A 41 -21.49 0.94 7.43
N LEU A 42 -20.79 -0.03 8.01
CA LEU A 42 -21.31 -0.86 9.10
C LEU A 42 -21.38 -0.12 10.44
N ILE A 43 -20.40 0.72 10.74
CA ILE A 43 -20.25 1.36 12.07
C ILE A 43 -20.95 2.71 12.12
N ILE A 44 -20.83 3.51 11.04
CA ILE A 44 -21.22 4.93 11.05
C ILE A 44 -22.39 5.18 10.08
N GLY A 45 -22.62 4.28 9.12
CA GLY A 45 -23.71 4.37 8.16
C GLY A 45 -23.29 4.93 6.80
N VAL A 46 -24.19 4.79 5.82
CA VAL A 46 -23.94 5.07 4.40
C VAL A 46 -23.57 6.54 4.14
N GLU A 47 -24.18 7.47 4.87
CA GLU A 47 -23.91 8.91 4.72
C GLU A 47 -22.47 9.27 5.10
N ALA A 48 -21.97 8.75 6.23
CA ALA A 48 -20.59 8.96 6.65
C ALA A 48 -19.58 8.29 5.70
N THR A 49 -19.95 7.14 5.12
CA THR A 49 -19.14 6.50 4.07
C THR A 49 -18.99 7.38 2.84
N ALA A 50 -20.05 8.10 2.42
CA ALA A 50 -19.99 9.02 1.28
C ALA A 50 -19.00 10.17 1.55
N VAL A 51 -19.07 10.78 2.73
CA VAL A 51 -18.13 11.85 3.14
C VAL A 51 -16.68 11.36 3.13
N LEU A 52 -16.45 10.14 3.62
CA LEU A 52 -15.13 9.52 3.61
C LEU A 52 -14.63 9.21 2.19
N ALA A 53 -15.53 8.74 1.32
CA ALA A 53 -15.23 8.45 -0.07
C ALA A 53 -14.82 9.72 -0.84
N ILE A 54 -15.47 10.86 -0.59
CA ILE A 54 -15.09 12.15 -1.22
C ILE A 54 -13.65 12.53 -0.86
N ALA A 55 -13.28 12.46 0.43
CA ALA A 55 -11.90 12.73 0.84
C ALA A 55 -10.89 11.77 0.18
N ARG A 56 -11.30 10.49 -0.02
CA ARG A 56 -10.47 9.52 -0.72
C ARG A 56 -10.36 9.79 -2.23
N LEU A 57 -11.42 10.26 -2.89
CA LEU A 57 -11.39 10.63 -4.31
C LEU A 57 -10.33 11.70 -4.58
N ILE A 58 -10.22 12.68 -3.69
CA ILE A 58 -9.23 13.75 -3.80
C ILE A 58 -7.80 13.19 -3.79
N VAL A 59 -7.51 12.13 -3.04
CA VAL A 59 -6.16 11.54 -3.00
C VAL A 59 -5.91 10.45 -4.07
N MET A 60 -6.90 10.07 -4.87
CA MET A 60 -6.73 9.03 -5.91
C MET A 60 -5.64 9.30 -6.94
N PRO A 61 -5.38 10.55 -7.40
CA PRO A 61 -4.28 10.82 -8.32
C PRO A 61 -2.93 10.36 -7.79
N ILE A 62 -2.72 10.40 -6.46
CA ILE A 62 -1.50 9.89 -5.83
C ILE A 62 -1.36 8.38 -6.07
N ASN A 63 -2.43 7.62 -5.86
CA ASN A 63 -2.43 6.17 -6.04
C ASN A 63 -2.19 5.78 -7.50
N LEU A 64 -2.70 6.57 -8.45
CA LEU A 64 -2.49 6.35 -9.89
C LEU A 64 -1.02 6.52 -10.27
N VAL A 65 -0.40 7.64 -9.85
CA VAL A 65 1.02 7.92 -10.12
C VAL A 65 1.91 6.87 -9.46
N ALA A 66 1.64 6.54 -8.19
CA ALA A 66 2.35 5.50 -7.46
C ALA A 66 2.31 4.16 -8.22
N SER A 67 1.11 3.70 -8.59
CA SER A 67 0.92 2.43 -9.30
C SER A 67 1.67 2.42 -10.64
N GLY A 68 1.60 3.53 -11.40
CA GLY A 68 2.30 3.66 -12.68
C GLY A 68 3.82 3.52 -12.55
N ILE A 69 4.42 4.19 -11.55
CA ILE A 69 5.86 4.11 -11.27
C ILE A 69 6.25 2.70 -10.82
N TYR A 70 5.52 2.08 -9.90
CA TYR A 70 5.89 0.75 -9.41
C TYR A 70 5.74 -0.33 -10.48
N MET A 71 4.70 -0.26 -11.32
CA MET A 71 4.51 -1.20 -12.42
C MET A 71 5.61 -1.09 -13.48
N SER A 72 6.04 0.13 -13.82
CA SER A 72 7.10 0.34 -14.81
C SER A 72 8.49 -0.05 -14.29
N GLU A 73 8.75 0.14 -13.00
CA GLU A 73 10.06 -0.12 -12.40
C GLU A 73 10.25 -1.59 -11.97
N LYS A 74 9.18 -2.37 -11.80
CA LYS A 74 9.24 -3.76 -11.32
C LYS A 74 10.21 -4.66 -12.13
N PRO A 75 10.24 -4.66 -13.47
CA PRO A 75 11.20 -5.48 -14.23
C PRO A 75 12.65 -5.06 -13.98
N ARG A 76 12.89 -3.75 -13.87
CA ARG A 76 14.22 -3.20 -13.57
C ARG A 76 14.67 -3.60 -12.17
N TRP A 77 13.77 -3.55 -11.18
CA TRP A 77 14.07 -3.96 -9.81
C TRP A 77 14.43 -5.44 -9.73
N ALA A 78 13.71 -6.31 -10.46
CA ALA A 78 14.03 -7.73 -10.52
C ALA A 78 15.42 -7.99 -11.13
N LYS A 79 15.80 -7.25 -12.18
CA LYS A 79 17.14 -7.32 -12.78
C LYS A 79 18.22 -6.84 -11.82
N LEU A 80 18.01 -5.70 -11.16
CA LEU A 80 18.96 -5.12 -10.21
C LEU A 80 19.13 -5.97 -8.95
N TYR A 81 18.06 -6.61 -8.47
CA TYR A 81 18.15 -7.51 -7.32
C TYR A 81 19.14 -8.67 -7.55
N LYS A 82 19.18 -9.19 -8.78
CA LYS A 82 20.11 -10.28 -9.18
C LYS A 82 21.54 -9.79 -9.42
N ASN A 83 21.70 -8.60 -10.01
CA ASN A 83 22.99 -8.19 -10.57
C ASN A 83 23.70 -7.09 -9.76
N ASP A 84 22.96 -6.19 -9.12
CA ASP A 84 23.52 -5.02 -8.41
C ASP A 84 22.54 -4.48 -7.36
N LYS A 85 22.67 -5.01 -6.15
CA LYS A 85 21.85 -4.65 -4.99
C LYS A 85 22.09 -3.22 -4.50
N ASN A 86 23.28 -2.66 -4.71
CA ASN A 86 23.58 -1.27 -4.34
C ASN A 86 22.84 -0.30 -5.25
N THR A 87 22.84 -0.57 -6.56
CA THR A 87 22.04 0.21 -7.51
C THR A 87 20.55 0.05 -7.24
N LEU A 88 20.06 -1.15 -6.88
CA LEU A 88 18.67 -1.34 -6.45
C LEU A 88 18.33 -0.41 -5.28
N LYS A 89 19.15 -0.39 -4.22
CA LYS A 89 18.95 0.49 -3.06
C LYS A 89 18.85 1.96 -3.48
N ASN A 90 19.78 2.43 -4.32
CA ASN A 90 19.80 3.82 -4.78
C ASN A 90 18.57 4.16 -5.62
N VAL A 91 18.14 3.25 -6.50
CA VAL A 91 16.93 3.43 -7.30
C VAL A 91 15.68 3.47 -6.41
N SER A 92 15.56 2.55 -5.44
CA SER A 92 14.45 2.54 -4.48
C SER A 92 14.39 3.83 -3.65
N VAL A 93 15.54 4.34 -3.17
CA VAL A 93 15.59 5.62 -2.44
C VAL A 93 15.18 6.79 -3.33
N LYS A 94 15.66 6.85 -4.58
CA LYS A 94 15.26 7.91 -5.53
C LYS A 94 13.76 7.90 -5.81
N ILE A 95 13.16 6.71 -5.99
CA ILE A 95 11.72 6.57 -6.20
C ILE A 95 10.94 7.00 -4.96
N ILE A 96 11.37 6.60 -3.76
CA ILE A 96 10.76 7.05 -2.49
C ILE A 96 10.81 8.57 -2.39
N LEU A 97 11.97 9.19 -2.61
CA LEU A 97 12.13 10.65 -2.51
C LEU A 97 11.30 11.39 -3.56
N SER A 98 11.27 10.89 -4.80
CA SER A 98 10.44 11.46 -5.87
C SER A 98 8.94 11.41 -5.52
N MET A 99 8.47 10.25 -5.06
CA MET A 99 7.09 10.08 -4.63
C MET A 99 6.74 10.91 -3.40
N PHE A 100 7.65 10.97 -2.41
CA PHE A 100 7.46 11.78 -1.21
C PHE A 100 7.37 13.28 -1.56
N LEU A 101 8.24 13.76 -2.45
CA LEU A 101 8.19 15.14 -2.95
C LEU A 101 6.88 15.39 -3.71
N PHE A 102 6.49 14.48 -4.61
CA PHE A 102 5.24 14.58 -5.35
C PHE A 102 4.03 14.67 -4.42
N ILE A 103 3.92 13.78 -3.43
CA ILE A 103 2.80 13.80 -2.45
C ILE A 103 2.85 15.07 -1.61
N THR A 104 4.05 15.55 -1.22
CA THR A 104 4.18 16.78 -0.43
C THR A 104 3.67 17.99 -1.22
N VAL A 105 4.13 18.15 -2.46
CA VAL A 105 3.69 19.23 -3.36
C VAL A 105 2.18 19.12 -3.62
N TYR A 106 1.70 17.91 -3.91
CA TYR A 106 0.28 17.65 -4.14
C TYR A 106 -0.56 18.01 -2.89
N SER A 107 -0.12 17.61 -1.70
CA SER A 107 -0.78 17.91 -0.43
C SER A 107 -0.85 19.42 -0.20
N ILE A 108 0.24 20.15 -0.44
CA ILE A 108 0.26 21.61 -0.31
C ILE A 108 -0.73 22.25 -1.29
N LEU A 109 -0.74 21.82 -2.54
CA LEU A 109 -1.66 22.35 -3.55
C LEU A 109 -3.13 22.08 -3.22
N VAL A 110 -3.45 20.86 -2.75
CA VAL A 110 -4.80 20.47 -2.35
C VAL A 110 -5.26 21.28 -1.13
N LEU A 111 -4.41 21.41 -0.11
CA LEU A 111 -4.77 22.12 1.12
C LEU A 111 -4.83 23.64 0.90
N SER A 112 -3.99 24.22 0.05
CA SER A 112 -4.04 25.65 -0.27
C SER A 112 -5.25 26.02 -1.15
N ASN A 113 -5.74 25.08 -1.96
CA ASN A 113 -6.91 25.25 -2.81
C ASN A 113 -8.17 24.54 -2.25
N PHE A 114 -8.22 24.29 -0.95
CA PHE A 114 -9.29 23.50 -0.32
C PHE A 114 -10.70 24.03 -0.66
N ASN A 115 -10.93 25.34 -0.52
CA ASN A 115 -12.22 25.97 -0.83
C ASN A 115 -12.62 25.82 -2.31
N TYR A 116 -11.64 25.82 -3.22
CA TYR A 116 -11.89 25.64 -4.65
C TYR A 116 -12.27 24.18 -4.97
N ILE A 117 -11.69 23.21 -4.26
CA ILE A 117 -12.06 21.80 -4.38
C ILE A 117 -13.49 21.57 -3.92
N GLU A 118 -13.90 22.13 -2.78
CA GLU A 118 -15.30 22.04 -2.31
C GLU A 118 -16.28 22.63 -3.33
N MET A 119 -15.90 23.74 -3.99
CA MET A 119 -16.70 24.35 -5.04
C MET A 119 -16.82 23.44 -6.28
N ILE A 120 -15.74 22.81 -6.74
CA ILE A 120 -15.76 21.90 -7.91
C ILE A 120 -16.61 20.66 -7.64
N PHE A 121 -16.47 20.07 -6.45
CA PHE A 121 -17.20 18.85 -6.10
C PHE A 121 -18.65 19.13 -5.66
N GLU A 122 -19.06 20.40 -5.58
CA GLU A 122 -20.37 20.83 -5.09
C GLU A 122 -20.77 20.18 -3.75
N THR A 123 -19.77 19.89 -2.91
CA THR A 123 -19.94 19.15 -1.67
C THR A 123 -18.92 19.61 -0.63
N LYS A 124 -19.32 19.56 0.63
CA LYS A 124 -18.41 19.84 1.74
C LYS A 124 -17.44 18.67 1.91
N VAL A 125 -16.16 18.99 1.98
CA VAL A 125 -15.09 18.03 2.25
C VAL A 125 -14.72 18.19 3.72
N ARG A 126 -14.50 17.07 4.39
CA ARG A 126 -14.01 17.11 5.77
C ARG A 126 -12.50 17.29 5.78
N PHE A 127 -12.05 18.47 6.19
CA PHE A 127 -10.63 18.85 6.22
C PHE A 127 -9.78 17.86 7.04
N ASP A 128 -10.28 17.44 8.21
CA ASP A 128 -9.65 16.46 9.08
C ASP A 128 -9.46 15.09 8.39
N LEU A 129 -10.49 14.57 7.73
CA LEU A 129 -10.41 13.30 6.99
C LEU A 129 -9.43 13.39 5.80
N LEU A 130 -9.41 14.53 5.10
CA LEU A 130 -8.48 14.78 4.00
C LEU A 130 -7.03 14.76 4.50
N CYS A 131 -6.74 15.45 5.61
CA CYS A 131 -5.42 15.42 6.25
C CYS A 131 -5.01 14.00 6.69
N CYS A 132 -5.95 13.20 7.22
CA CYS A 132 -5.68 11.80 7.54
C CYS A 132 -5.34 10.98 6.28
N TRP A 133 -6.07 11.17 5.18
CA TRP A 133 -5.77 10.47 3.93
C TRP A 133 -4.42 10.86 3.32
N LEU A 134 -4.07 12.15 3.33
CA LEU A 134 -2.75 12.60 2.87
C LEU A 134 -1.63 12.00 3.74
N SER A 135 -1.85 11.90 5.05
CA SER A 135 -0.91 11.23 5.98
C SER A 135 -0.75 9.74 5.66
N VAL A 136 -1.86 9.06 5.34
CA VAL A 136 -1.85 7.67 4.85
C VAL A 136 -1.02 7.53 3.57
N CYS A 137 -1.20 8.43 2.60
CA CYS A 137 -0.45 8.42 1.36
C CYS A 137 1.06 8.57 1.60
N MET A 138 1.48 9.39 2.58
CA MET A 138 2.90 9.53 2.94
C MET A 138 3.52 8.21 3.41
N VAL A 139 2.82 7.48 4.30
CA VAL A 139 3.29 6.17 4.79
C VAL A 139 3.33 5.14 3.68
N GLN A 140 2.33 5.16 2.79
CA GLN A 140 2.22 4.19 1.70
C GLN A 140 3.41 4.20 0.74
N VAL A 141 4.04 5.35 0.49
CA VAL A 141 5.25 5.41 -0.37
C VAL A 141 6.35 4.46 0.12
N PHE A 142 6.60 4.46 1.43
CA PHE A 142 7.62 3.60 2.01
C PHE A 142 7.20 2.13 1.99
N LYS A 143 5.95 1.85 2.36
CA LYS A 143 5.38 0.50 2.30
C LYS A 143 5.48 -0.08 0.89
N PHE A 144 5.06 0.65 -0.14
CA PHE A 144 5.07 0.14 -1.52
C PHE A 144 6.48 -0.17 -1.99
N SER A 145 7.46 0.68 -1.67
CA SER A 145 8.86 0.41 -1.99
C SER A 145 9.36 -0.87 -1.31
N ASN A 146 9.10 -1.02 -0.01
CA ASN A 146 9.51 -2.20 0.75
C ASN A 146 8.85 -3.49 0.24
N SER A 147 7.56 -3.45 -0.05
CA SER A 147 6.83 -4.59 -0.62
C SER A 147 7.38 -4.99 -1.98
N ASN A 148 7.76 -4.03 -2.83
CA ASN A 148 8.38 -4.34 -4.12
C ASN A 148 9.77 -4.96 -3.97
N ILE A 149 10.60 -4.49 -3.03
CA ILE A 149 11.90 -5.12 -2.70
C ILE A 149 11.70 -6.57 -2.25
N LEU A 150 10.72 -6.83 -1.37
CA LEU A 150 10.41 -8.18 -0.91
C LEU A 150 9.84 -9.08 -2.01
N ASN A 151 9.06 -8.53 -2.94
CA ASN A 151 8.56 -9.25 -4.11
C ASN A 151 9.69 -9.69 -5.06
N VAL A 152 10.65 -8.80 -5.35
CA VAL A 152 11.81 -9.17 -6.20
C VAL A 152 12.79 -10.09 -5.49
N ALA A 153 12.80 -10.07 -4.16
CA ALA A 153 13.50 -11.04 -3.32
C ALA A 153 12.78 -12.38 -3.16
N GLU A 154 11.62 -12.55 -3.81
CA GLU A 154 10.81 -13.78 -3.76
C GLU A 154 10.33 -14.16 -2.35
N GLU A 155 10.25 -13.19 -1.42
CA GLU A 155 9.77 -13.38 -0.05
C GLU A 155 8.24 -13.42 0.04
N PHE A 156 7.57 -14.08 -0.93
CA PHE A 156 6.11 -14.12 -1.06
C PHE A 156 5.41 -14.69 0.17
N LYS A 157 5.96 -15.77 0.76
CA LYS A 157 5.41 -16.37 1.98
C LYS A 157 5.45 -15.39 3.15
N TYR A 158 6.53 -14.62 3.29
CA TYR A 158 6.65 -13.62 4.34
C TYR A 158 5.64 -12.49 4.13
N LEU A 159 5.57 -11.94 2.91
CA LEU A 159 4.59 -10.91 2.56
C LEU A 159 3.15 -11.37 2.81
N ALA A 160 2.83 -12.63 2.49
CA ALA A 160 1.51 -13.19 2.73
C ALA A 160 1.16 -13.28 4.21
N VAL A 161 2.00 -13.93 5.02
CA VAL A 161 1.74 -14.12 6.45
C VAL A 161 1.75 -12.79 7.19
N MET A 162 2.75 -11.95 6.96
CA MET A 162 2.82 -10.61 7.56
C MET A 162 1.64 -9.75 7.11
N GLY A 163 1.30 -9.80 5.83
CA GLY A 163 0.15 -9.07 5.27
C GLY A 163 -1.17 -9.43 5.95
N VAL A 164 -1.42 -10.72 6.21
CA VAL A 164 -2.62 -11.19 6.94
C VAL A 164 -2.61 -10.72 8.39
N ILE A 165 -1.48 -10.82 9.10
CA ILE A 165 -1.38 -10.40 10.50
C ILE A 165 -1.62 -8.89 10.60
N VAL A 166 -0.90 -8.11 9.80
CA VAL A 166 -0.98 -6.65 9.83
C VAL A 166 -2.34 -6.16 9.35
N SER A 167 -2.93 -6.78 8.32
CA SER A 167 -4.27 -6.41 7.88
C SER A 167 -5.31 -6.68 8.97
N THR A 168 -5.23 -7.84 9.62
CA THR A 168 -6.14 -8.17 10.73
C THR A 168 -6.02 -7.17 11.87
N LEU A 169 -4.79 -6.81 12.26
CA LEU A 169 -4.55 -5.79 13.29
C LEU A 169 -5.03 -4.39 12.85
N GLY A 170 -4.82 -4.03 11.58
CA GLY A 170 -5.29 -2.76 11.02
C GLY A 170 -6.81 -2.66 11.00
N VAL A 171 -7.50 -3.70 10.53
CA VAL A 171 -8.97 -3.79 10.56
C VAL A 171 -9.50 -3.75 11.99
N ALA A 172 -8.89 -4.47 12.93
CA ALA A 172 -9.27 -4.44 14.34
C ALA A 172 -9.10 -3.02 14.92
N ALA A 173 -7.97 -2.36 14.66
CA ALA A 173 -7.73 -0.99 15.09
C ALA A 173 -8.74 -0.01 14.47
N SER A 174 -9.02 -0.11 13.16
CA SER A 174 -10.05 0.69 12.49
C SER A 174 -11.44 0.47 13.06
N THR A 175 -11.77 -0.76 13.44
CA THR A 175 -13.06 -1.09 14.05
C THR A 175 -13.18 -0.46 15.43
N ILE A 176 -12.19 -0.67 16.30
CA ILE A 176 -12.17 -0.12 17.67
C ILE A 176 -12.16 1.41 17.64
N LEU A 177 -11.26 2.02 16.89
CA LEU A 177 -11.21 3.48 16.82
C LEU A 177 -12.44 4.05 16.09
N GLY A 178 -12.99 3.33 15.12
CA GLY A 178 -14.20 3.71 14.42
C GLY A 178 -15.43 3.78 15.31
N THR A 179 -15.57 2.86 16.28
CA THR A 179 -16.70 2.89 17.23
C THR A 179 -16.61 4.06 18.21
N TYR A 180 -15.41 4.50 18.59
CA TYR A 180 -15.24 5.61 19.54
C TYR A 180 -15.12 6.99 18.87
N TYR A 181 -14.48 7.08 17.69
CA TYR A 181 -14.12 8.34 17.03
C TYR A 181 -14.73 8.49 15.62
N GLY A 182 -15.64 7.59 15.22
CA GLY A 182 -16.31 7.63 13.94
C GLY A 182 -15.34 7.55 12.75
N ALA A 183 -15.59 8.35 11.71
CA ALA A 183 -14.89 8.25 10.42
C ALA A 183 -13.38 8.49 10.54
N ILE A 184 -12.98 9.43 11.40
CA ILE A 184 -11.56 9.70 11.67
C ILE A 184 -10.91 8.47 12.28
N GLY A 185 -11.57 7.86 13.27
CA GLY A 185 -11.09 6.65 13.94
C GLY A 185 -10.82 5.50 12.98
N ILE A 186 -11.69 5.30 12.00
CA ILE A 186 -11.50 4.27 10.95
C ILE A 186 -10.21 4.53 10.15
N ILE A 187 -10.00 5.77 9.69
CA ILE A 187 -8.80 6.12 8.91
C ILE A 187 -7.54 6.08 9.77
N VAL A 188 -7.61 6.50 11.04
CA VAL A 188 -6.47 6.42 11.96
C VAL A 188 -6.09 4.96 12.22
N GLY A 189 -7.06 4.06 12.41
CA GLY A 189 -6.80 2.62 12.50
C GLY A 189 -6.19 2.06 11.21
N TYR A 190 -6.63 2.56 10.06
CA TYR A 190 -6.07 2.18 8.76
C TYR A 190 -4.61 2.63 8.65
N LEU A 191 -4.31 3.86 9.06
CA LEU A 191 -2.95 4.42 9.13
C LEU A 191 -2.04 3.60 10.04
N ILE A 192 -2.55 3.14 11.20
CA ILE A 192 -1.80 2.25 12.10
C ILE A 192 -1.44 0.93 11.37
N GLY A 193 -2.39 0.33 10.64
CA GLY A 193 -2.13 -0.84 9.81
C GLY A 193 -1.03 -0.61 8.77
N GLU A 194 -1.08 0.54 8.08
CA GLU A 194 -0.05 0.93 7.10
C GLU A 194 1.33 1.13 7.74
N LEU A 195 1.39 1.77 8.91
CA LEU A 195 2.63 1.94 9.68
C LEU A 195 3.21 0.61 10.14
N LEU A 196 2.38 -0.29 10.67
CA LEU A 196 2.81 -1.64 11.05
C LEU A 196 3.38 -2.39 9.85
N HIS A 197 2.73 -2.30 8.69
CA HIS A 197 3.20 -2.94 7.47
C HIS A 197 4.56 -2.36 7.03
N PHE A 198 4.70 -1.04 7.07
CA PHE A 198 5.98 -0.38 6.81
C PHE A 198 7.07 -0.87 7.78
N CYS A 199 6.82 -0.82 9.09
CA CYS A 199 7.80 -1.25 10.10
C CYS A 199 8.21 -2.71 9.94
N CYS A 200 7.26 -3.63 9.77
CA CYS A 200 7.55 -5.06 9.60
C CYS A 200 8.32 -5.34 8.30
N SER A 201 7.96 -4.69 7.20
CA SER A 201 8.67 -4.84 5.93
C SER A 201 10.08 -4.25 5.99
N GLN A 202 10.25 -3.08 6.61
CA GLN A 202 11.54 -2.44 6.80
C GLN A 202 12.46 -3.28 7.69
N TYR A 203 11.94 -3.79 8.81
CA TYR A 203 12.67 -4.68 9.71
C TYR A 203 13.20 -5.90 8.95
N LYS A 204 12.35 -6.55 8.13
CA LYS A 204 12.76 -7.72 7.34
C LYS A 204 13.88 -7.41 6.35
N ILE A 205 13.79 -6.28 5.65
CA ILE A 205 14.79 -5.85 4.67
C ILE A 205 16.15 -5.65 5.34
N ILE A 206 16.16 -5.01 6.51
CA ILE A 206 17.37 -4.76 7.30
C ILE A 206 17.90 -6.07 7.90
N SER A 207 17.04 -6.88 8.52
CA SER A 207 17.45 -8.09 9.25
C SER A 207 18.03 -9.16 8.32
N LYS A 208 17.44 -9.35 7.12
CA LYS A 208 17.95 -10.28 6.12
C LYS A 208 19.10 -9.70 5.29
N ARG A 209 19.52 -8.46 5.56
CA ARG A 209 20.59 -7.79 4.80
C ARG A 209 20.36 -7.91 3.29
N LEU A 210 19.12 -7.70 2.83
CA LEU A 210 18.75 -7.94 1.42
C LEU A 210 19.59 -7.09 0.44
N PHE A 211 20.17 -5.99 0.91
CA PHE A 211 21.09 -5.15 0.15
C PHE A 211 22.59 -5.48 0.33
N TYR A 212 22.96 -6.32 1.29
CA TYR A 212 24.35 -6.56 1.70
C TYR A 212 24.79 -8.03 1.61
N ALA A 213 23.93 -8.93 1.13
CA ALA A 213 24.31 -10.31 0.87
C ALA A 213 25.07 -10.42 -0.46
N ASN A 214 26.38 -10.62 -0.37
CA ASN A 214 27.18 -11.28 -1.41
C ASN A 214 26.98 -12.79 -1.30
#